data_AF-A0A183HBN1-F1
#
_entry.id   AF-A0A183HBN1-F1
#
_cell.length_a   1.000
_cell.length_b   1.000
_cell.length_c   1.000
_cell.angle_alpha   90.00
_cell.angle_beta   90.00
_cell.angle_gamma   90.00
#
_symmetry.space_group_name_H-M   'P 1'
#
loop_
_entity.id
_entity.type
_entity.pdbx_description
1 polymer ?
#
loop_
_entity_poly.entity_id
_entity_poly.type
_entity_poly.pdbx_seq_one_letter_code
_entity_poly.pdbx_strand_id
1 'polypeptide(L)'
;MLPEIVDSAEFFDGCKNLIANKKTYDVALAELVNRGEVTIGSSKMGEEILKFRDNAVRGPIKWTESDASVHDMRRAMSKLEHEIKRLEQKAKKAEQDARLFIRQGDKNHAAHYLRQKKRALKEVEAKDNQYQRLLEMMQQLGRTKQNKQILDAYKAGADAFKATLQRQGISPEEIDETMDSIGDAIATAEEIQDAIAAGVPTSDSDELNKDLEAELDAILAGESSEADLIFKGLPDVPSEEPSVAGPAKTTNIAGTDSIAARLKRLREAA
;
A
#
# COMPACT_ATOMS: atom_id res chain seq x y z
N MET A 1 -21.11 5.93 2.50
CA MET A 1 -21.04 4.46 2.45
C MET A 1 -21.84 3.90 3.63
N LEU A 2 -22.93 3.17 3.38
CA LEU A 2 -23.59 2.42 4.47
C LEU A 2 -22.63 1.34 4.97
N PRO A 3 -22.57 1.06 6.28
CA PRO A 3 -21.73 -0.02 6.78
C PRO A 3 -22.26 -1.35 6.20
N GLU A 4 -21.44 -2.00 5.38
CA GLU A 4 -21.69 -3.33 4.79
C GLU A 4 -22.08 -4.39 5.84
N ILE A 5 -21.84 -4.13 7.13
CA ILE A 5 -21.98 -5.04 8.27
C ILE A 5 -22.42 -4.25 9.52
N VAL A 6 -23.52 -4.64 10.17
CA VAL A 6 -24.14 -3.96 11.32
C VAL A 6 -24.66 -4.98 12.34
N ASP A 7 -24.57 -4.68 13.64
CA ASP A 7 -25.21 -5.48 14.69
C ASP A 7 -26.76 -5.44 14.56
N SER A 8 -27.41 -6.59 14.69
CA SER A 8 -28.87 -6.70 14.51
C SER A 8 -29.67 -5.93 15.56
N ALA A 9 -29.18 -5.84 16.80
CA ALA A 9 -29.83 -5.08 17.86
C ALA A 9 -29.66 -3.57 17.64
N GLU A 10 -28.48 -3.12 17.23
CA GLU A 10 -28.24 -1.71 16.86
C GLU A 10 -29.08 -1.29 15.64
N PHE A 11 -29.18 -2.16 14.62
CA PHE A 11 -30.02 -1.90 13.45
C PHE A 11 -31.50 -1.82 13.81
N PHE A 12 -31.99 -2.73 14.66
CA PHE A 12 -33.36 -2.67 15.17
C PHE A 12 -33.65 -1.37 15.91
N ASP A 13 -32.71 -0.90 16.75
CA ASP A 13 -32.84 0.37 17.47
C ASP A 13 -32.97 1.57 16.52
N GLY A 14 -32.15 1.61 15.48
CA GLY A 14 -32.22 2.64 14.43
C GLY A 14 -33.52 2.61 13.62
N CYS A 15 -34.15 1.44 13.48
CA CYS A 15 -35.40 1.28 12.74
C CYS A 15 -36.67 1.50 13.57
N LYS A 16 -36.58 1.84 14.87
CA LYS A 16 -37.75 2.04 15.74
C LYS A 16 -38.77 3.07 15.23
N ASN A 17 -38.32 4.04 14.43
CA ASN A 17 -39.21 5.06 13.83
C ASN A 17 -39.93 4.58 12.57
N LEU A 18 -39.46 3.50 11.95
CA LEU A 18 -40.01 2.94 10.71
C LEU A 18 -40.89 1.71 10.96
N ILE A 19 -40.72 1.06 12.11
CA ILE A 19 -41.28 -0.26 12.38
C ILE A 19 -42.04 -0.24 13.70
N ALA A 20 -43.28 -0.75 13.68
CA ALA A 20 -44.17 -0.69 14.85
C ALA A 20 -43.74 -1.58 16.01
N ASN A 21 -43.18 -2.76 15.73
CA ASN A 21 -42.75 -3.72 16.76
C ASN A 21 -41.69 -4.70 16.23
N LYS A 22 -41.14 -5.52 17.15
CA LYS A 22 -40.11 -6.52 16.82
C LYS A 22 -40.58 -7.56 15.80
N LYS A 23 -41.83 -8.01 15.86
CA LYS A 23 -42.37 -8.97 14.87
C LYS A 23 -42.37 -8.39 13.46
N THR A 24 -42.78 -7.14 13.29
CA THR A 24 -42.75 -6.46 11.99
C THR A 24 -41.31 -6.30 11.48
N TYR A 25 -40.36 -6.05 12.38
CA TYR A 25 -38.93 -6.02 12.02
C TYR A 25 -38.45 -7.39 11.55
N ASP A 26 -38.78 -8.46 12.27
CA ASP A 26 -38.34 -9.80 11.93
C ASP A 26 -38.92 -10.25 10.57
N VAL A 27 -40.17 -9.90 10.27
CA VAL A 27 -40.80 -10.15 8.95
C VAL A 27 -40.10 -9.34 7.85
N ALA A 28 -39.83 -8.05 8.08
CA ALA A 28 -39.14 -7.22 7.10
C ALA A 28 -37.71 -7.73 6.84
N LEU A 29 -37.00 -8.14 7.90
CA LEU A 29 -35.66 -8.70 7.79
C LEU A 29 -35.67 -10.03 7.02
N ALA A 30 -36.65 -10.91 7.29
CA ALA A 30 -36.81 -12.16 6.55
C ALA A 30 -37.06 -11.91 5.05
N GLU A 31 -37.85 -10.90 4.70
CA GLU A 31 -38.07 -10.52 3.30
C GLU A 31 -36.80 -9.98 2.64
N LEU A 32 -36.00 -9.17 3.34
CA LEU A 32 -34.70 -8.70 2.83
C LEU A 32 -33.71 -9.84 2.59
N VAL A 33 -33.71 -10.85 3.47
CA VAL A 33 -32.90 -12.07 3.30
C VAL A 33 -33.39 -12.88 2.11
N ASN A 34 -34.71 -13.04 1.94
CA ASN A 34 -35.31 -13.75 0.83
C ASN A 34 -34.97 -13.11 -0.53
N ARG A 35 -34.90 -11.78 -0.58
CA ARG A 35 -34.45 -11.00 -1.76
C ARG A 35 -32.94 -11.07 -2.01
N GLY A 36 -32.17 -11.66 -1.09
CA GLY A 36 -30.71 -11.68 -1.15
C GLY A 36 -30.08 -10.29 -0.99
N GLU A 37 -30.79 -9.36 -0.36
CA GLU A 37 -30.28 -8.02 -0.04
C GLU A 37 -29.51 -8.00 1.29
N VAL A 38 -29.83 -8.94 2.18
CA VAL A 38 -29.18 -9.10 3.49
C VAL A 38 -28.82 -10.57 3.70
N THR A 39 -27.71 -10.81 4.39
CA THR A 39 -27.39 -12.11 4.97
C THR A 39 -27.11 -11.95 6.46
N ILE A 40 -27.47 -12.96 7.25
CA ILE A 40 -27.34 -12.94 8.70
C ILE A 40 -26.18 -13.87 9.07
N GLY A 41 -25.31 -13.39 9.95
CA GLY A 41 -24.23 -14.15 10.54
C GLY A 41 -24.11 -13.90 12.04
N SER A 42 -23.04 -14.42 12.62
CA SER A 42 -22.78 -14.28 14.05
C SER A 42 -21.33 -13.86 14.30
N SER A 43 -21.13 -12.99 15.31
CA SER A 43 -19.80 -12.75 15.89
C SER A 43 -19.28 -14.03 16.57
N LYS A 44 -17.97 -14.07 16.84
CA LYS A 44 -17.36 -15.05 17.75
C LYS A 44 -17.98 -15.04 19.15
N MET A 45 -18.59 -13.92 19.54
CA MET A 45 -19.28 -13.75 20.82
C MET A 45 -20.76 -14.14 20.78
N GLY A 46 -21.28 -14.61 19.63
CA GLY A 46 -22.69 -15.00 19.47
C GLY A 46 -23.65 -13.83 19.18
N GLU A 47 -23.14 -12.62 18.97
CA GLU A 47 -23.94 -11.46 18.55
C GLU A 47 -24.44 -11.66 17.11
N GLU A 48 -25.71 -11.39 16.83
CA GLU A 48 -26.29 -11.50 15.48
C GLU A 48 -25.90 -10.28 14.64
N ILE A 49 -25.32 -10.53 13.47
CA ILE A 49 -24.80 -9.49 12.59
C ILE A 49 -25.49 -9.56 11.24
N LEU A 50 -25.90 -8.41 10.73
CA LEU A 50 -26.51 -8.23 9.43
C LEU A 50 -25.46 -7.71 8.45
N LYS A 51 -25.29 -8.42 7.33
CA LYS A 51 -24.47 -7.98 6.20
C LYS A 51 -25.37 -7.57 5.04
N PHE A 52 -25.25 -6.33 4.61
CA PHE A 52 -26.04 -5.73 3.54
C PHE A 52 -25.32 -5.80 2.21
N ARG A 53 -26.10 -5.84 1.14
CA ARG A 53 -25.58 -5.80 -0.21
C ARG A 53 -24.97 -4.48 -0.60
N ASP A 54 -23.74 -4.56 -1.11
CA ASP A 54 -23.16 -3.50 -1.91
C ASP A 54 -23.88 -3.45 -3.26
N ASN A 55 -24.34 -2.26 -3.65
CA ASN A 55 -25.04 -2.01 -4.90
C ASN A 55 -24.23 -2.44 -6.14
N ALA A 56 -22.90 -2.55 -6.02
CA ALA A 56 -22.03 -3.02 -7.09
C ALA A 56 -22.12 -4.54 -7.37
N VAL A 57 -22.57 -5.34 -6.39
CA VAL A 57 -22.58 -6.82 -6.49
C VAL A 57 -23.98 -7.30 -6.85
N ARG A 58 -24.11 -8.05 -7.96
CA ARG A 58 -25.35 -8.74 -8.31
C ARG A 58 -25.37 -10.16 -7.72
N GLY A 59 -26.51 -10.56 -7.18
CA GLY A 59 -26.75 -11.90 -6.64
C GLY A 59 -26.80 -11.96 -5.11
N PRO A 60 -27.07 -13.16 -4.55
CA PRO A 60 -27.18 -13.36 -3.12
C PRO A 60 -25.81 -13.27 -2.44
N ILE A 61 -25.79 -12.65 -1.26
CA ILE A 61 -24.56 -12.47 -0.50
C ILE A 61 -24.35 -13.63 0.44
N LYS A 62 -23.10 -14.06 0.53
CA LYS A 62 -22.67 -15.06 1.48
C LYS A 62 -21.95 -14.38 2.65
N TRP A 63 -22.27 -14.84 3.84
CA TRP A 63 -21.51 -14.57 5.04
C TRP A 63 -20.14 -15.26 4.97
N THR A 64 -19.09 -14.58 5.40
CA THR A 64 -17.72 -15.10 5.47
C THR A 64 -17.12 -14.84 6.84
N GLU A 65 -16.09 -15.61 7.23
CA GLU A 65 -15.39 -15.43 8.50
C GLU A 65 -14.76 -14.02 8.66
N SER A 66 -14.36 -13.42 7.54
CA SER A 66 -13.88 -12.04 7.51
C SER A 66 -14.93 -11.03 7.97
N ASP A 67 -16.22 -11.31 7.75
CA ASP A 67 -17.31 -10.39 8.12
C ASP A 67 -17.44 -10.27 9.65
N ALA A 68 -17.36 -11.40 10.37
CA ALA A 68 -17.33 -11.42 11.82
C ALA A 68 -16.14 -10.61 12.36
N SER A 69 -14.96 -10.77 11.73
CA SER A 69 -13.75 -10.05 12.13
C SER A 69 -13.86 -8.54 11.90
N VAL A 70 -14.50 -8.11 10.81
CA VAL A 70 -14.78 -6.68 10.53
C VAL A 70 -15.68 -6.09 11.61
N HIS A 71 -16.73 -6.81 12.00
CA HIS A 71 -17.61 -6.37 13.09
C HIS A 71 -16.85 -6.21 14.41
N ASP A 72 -16.07 -7.23 14.79
CA ASP A 72 -15.31 -7.20 16.04
C ASP A 72 -14.27 -6.06 16.06
N MET A 73 -13.62 -5.78 14.93
CA MET A 73 -12.71 -4.63 14.76
C MET A 73 -13.44 -3.30 14.95
N ARG A 74 -14.60 -3.10 14.29
CA ARG A 74 -15.40 -1.87 14.45
C ARG A 74 -15.81 -1.67 15.91
N ARG A 75 -16.25 -2.73 16.58
CA ARG A 75 -16.62 -2.69 17.99
C ARG A 75 -15.44 -2.31 18.89
N ALA A 76 -14.27 -2.87 18.63
CA ALA A 76 -13.05 -2.50 19.35
C ALA A 76 -12.68 -1.03 19.13
N MET A 77 -12.79 -0.53 17.90
CA MET A 77 -12.56 0.88 17.55
C MET A 77 -13.54 1.80 18.27
N SER A 78 -14.84 1.48 18.31
CA SER A 78 -15.82 2.24 19.06
C SER A 78 -15.48 2.30 20.56
N LYS A 79 -15.05 1.19 21.16
CA LYS A 79 -14.60 1.18 22.57
C LYS A 79 -13.40 2.10 22.81
N LEU A 80 -12.40 2.03 21.93
CA LEU A 80 -11.23 2.92 22.00
C LEU A 80 -11.63 4.39 21.90
N GLU A 81 -12.56 4.74 21.01
CA GLU A 81 -13.05 6.12 20.87
C GLU A 81 -13.73 6.62 22.16
N HIS A 82 -14.55 5.79 22.80
CA HIS A 82 -15.18 6.14 24.08
C HIS A 82 -14.15 6.30 25.21
N GLU A 83 -13.14 5.42 25.26
CA GLU A 83 -12.04 5.53 26.23
C GLU A 83 -11.21 6.80 26.02
N ILE A 84 -10.89 7.14 24.76
CA ILE A 84 -10.19 8.38 24.39
C ILE A 84 -10.99 9.59 24.88
N LYS A 85 -12.28 9.69 24.53
CA LYS A 85 -13.14 10.81 24.97
C LYS A 85 -13.17 10.97 26.48
N ARG A 86 -13.27 9.85 27.22
CA ARG A 86 -13.25 9.85 28.69
C ARG A 86 -11.91 10.34 29.25
N LEU A 87 -10.79 9.92 28.66
CA LEU A 87 -9.45 10.35 29.08
C LEU A 87 -9.18 11.81 28.76
N GLU A 88 -9.67 12.31 27.62
CA GLU A 88 -9.61 13.73 27.25
C GLU A 88 -10.39 14.60 28.24
N GLN A 89 -11.60 14.18 28.62
CA GLN A 89 -12.38 14.86 29.67
C GLN A 89 -11.64 14.87 31.01
N LYS A 90 -11.01 13.75 31.39
CA LYS A 90 -10.18 13.64 32.60
C LYS A 90 -8.98 14.60 32.54
N ALA A 91 -8.31 14.69 31.40
CA ALA A 91 -7.19 15.61 31.18
C ALA A 91 -7.64 17.09 31.29
N LYS A 92 -8.81 17.42 30.72
CA LYS A 92 -9.41 18.76 30.79
C LYS A 92 -9.78 19.14 32.23
N LYS A 93 -10.36 18.21 33.01
CA LYS A 93 -10.66 18.43 34.43
C LYS A 93 -9.39 18.66 35.24
N ALA A 94 -8.38 17.80 35.07
CA ALA A 94 -7.09 17.97 35.75
C ALA A 94 -6.40 19.30 35.39
N GLU A 95 -6.56 19.79 34.16
CA GLU A 95 -6.10 21.13 33.79
C GLU A 95 -6.82 22.25 34.53
N GLN A 96 -8.14 22.16 34.66
CA GLN A 96 -8.94 23.13 35.40
C GLN A 96 -8.53 23.16 36.88
N ASP A 97 -8.41 21.98 37.50
CA ASP A 97 -7.98 21.85 38.90
C ASP A 97 -6.57 22.41 39.09
N ALA A 98 -5.62 22.10 38.20
CA ALA A 98 -4.27 22.68 38.23
C ALA A 98 -4.30 24.22 38.18
N ARG A 99 -5.12 24.80 37.30
CA ARG A 99 -5.26 26.26 37.19
C ARG A 99 -5.84 26.88 38.47
N LEU A 100 -6.77 26.20 39.14
CA LEU A 100 -7.33 26.65 40.41
C LEU A 100 -6.27 26.71 41.51
N PHE A 101 -5.50 25.63 41.70
CA PHE A 101 -4.44 25.60 42.72
C PHE A 101 -3.28 26.56 42.42
N ILE A 102 -2.96 26.81 41.14
CA ILE A 102 -1.99 27.86 40.77
C ILE A 102 -2.46 29.24 41.24
N ARG A 103 -3.75 29.57 41.06
CA ARG A 103 -4.32 30.85 41.51
C ARG A 103 -4.33 30.99 43.03
N GLN A 104 -4.44 29.88 43.75
CA GLN A 104 -4.38 29.83 45.22
C GLN A 104 -2.95 29.85 45.77
N GLY A 105 -1.92 29.80 44.91
CA GLY A 105 -0.52 29.75 45.32
C GLY A 105 -0.04 28.36 45.76
N ASP A 106 -0.88 27.33 45.68
CA ASP A 106 -0.53 25.96 46.06
C ASP A 106 0.13 25.21 44.90
N LYS A 107 1.45 25.34 44.84
CA LYS A 107 2.29 24.74 43.80
C LYS A 107 2.30 23.20 43.85
N ASN A 108 2.14 22.60 45.04
CA ASN A 108 2.24 21.15 45.21
C ASN A 108 1.02 20.45 44.62
N HIS A 109 -0.18 20.94 44.93
CA HIS A 109 -1.42 20.42 44.34
C HIS A 109 -1.49 20.71 42.83
N ALA A 110 -1.09 21.91 42.40
CA ALA A 110 -0.99 22.22 40.97
C ALA A 110 -0.09 21.22 40.21
N ALA A 111 1.09 20.91 40.74
CA ALA A 111 2.01 19.95 40.14
C ALA A 111 1.41 18.53 40.09
N HIS A 112 0.66 18.11 41.11
CA HIS A 112 -0.05 16.84 41.12
C HIS A 112 -1.04 16.73 39.95
N TYR A 113 -1.91 17.72 39.77
CA TYR A 113 -2.90 17.72 38.70
C TYR A 113 -2.28 17.83 37.31
N LEU A 114 -1.17 18.58 37.15
CA LEU A 114 -0.41 18.60 35.89
C LEU A 114 0.18 17.23 35.55
N ARG A 115 0.68 16.47 36.53
CA ARG A 115 1.13 15.09 36.32
C ARG A 115 -0.05 14.19 35.92
N GLN A 116 -1.22 14.36 36.54
CA GLN A 116 -2.42 13.61 36.18
C GLN A 116 -2.86 13.89 34.74
N LYS A 117 -2.87 15.17 34.33
CA LYS A 117 -3.10 15.58 32.93
C LYS A 117 -2.11 14.91 32.00
N LYS A 118 -0.81 14.97 32.29
CA LYS A 118 0.24 14.38 31.45
C LYS A 118 0.06 12.87 31.28
N ARG A 119 -0.29 12.15 32.36
CA ARG A 119 -0.58 10.70 32.30
C ARG A 119 -1.81 10.41 31.43
N ALA A 120 -2.90 11.14 31.63
CA ALA A 120 -4.11 10.96 30.82
C ALA A 120 -3.85 11.22 29.33
N LEU A 121 -3.09 12.27 28.97
CA LEU A 121 -2.73 12.54 27.57
C LEU A 121 -1.84 11.45 26.97
N LYS A 122 -0.90 10.90 27.74
CA LYS A 122 -0.08 9.75 27.28
C LYS A 122 -0.93 8.51 27.02
N GLU A 123 -1.94 8.26 27.85
CA GLU A 123 -2.89 7.17 27.63
C GLU A 123 -3.77 7.42 26.39
N VAL A 124 -4.21 8.67 26.15
CA VAL A 124 -4.93 9.05 24.91
C VAL A 124 -4.09 8.71 23.68
N GLU A 125 -2.82 9.14 23.65
CA GLU A 125 -1.92 8.85 22.53
C GLU A 125 -1.74 7.35 22.30
N ALA A 126 -1.57 6.57 23.37
CA ALA A 126 -1.46 5.11 23.26
C ALA A 126 -2.73 4.47 22.67
N LYS A 127 -3.91 4.95 23.07
CA LYS A 127 -5.20 4.44 22.60
C LYS A 127 -5.51 4.88 21.16
N ASP A 128 -5.15 6.11 20.80
CA ASP A 128 -5.26 6.59 19.43
C ASP A 128 -4.36 5.78 18.49
N ASN A 129 -3.12 5.49 18.89
CA ASN A 129 -2.24 4.59 18.13
C ASN A 129 -2.84 3.18 17.96
N GLN A 130 -3.55 2.64 18.94
CA GLN A 130 -4.27 1.37 18.81
C GLN A 130 -5.44 1.48 17.81
N TYR A 131 -6.17 2.59 17.84
CA TYR A 131 -7.26 2.86 16.90
C TYR A 131 -6.76 2.97 15.47
N GLN A 132 -5.66 3.70 15.23
CA GLN A 132 -5.05 3.83 13.90
C GLN A 132 -4.62 2.48 13.33
N ARG A 133 -4.00 1.61 14.15
CA ARG A 133 -3.62 0.25 13.73
C ARG A 133 -4.83 -0.59 13.30
N LEU A 134 -5.95 -0.51 14.02
CA LEU A 134 -7.19 -1.20 13.65
C LEU A 134 -7.77 -0.64 12.35
N LEU A 135 -7.74 0.70 12.18
CA LEU A 135 -8.19 1.36 10.95
C LEU A 135 -7.36 0.94 9.74
N GLU A 136 -6.03 0.91 9.86
CA GLU A 136 -5.12 0.43 8.82
C GLU A 136 -5.41 -1.02 8.43
N MET A 137 -5.61 -1.91 9.42
CA MET A 137 -5.93 -3.32 9.18
C MET A 137 -7.28 -3.49 8.45
N MET A 138 -8.28 -2.68 8.80
CA MET A 138 -9.56 -2.65 8.07
C MET A 138 -9.40 -2.18 6.62
N GLN A 139 -8.60 -1.14 6.38
CA GLN A 139 -8.33 -0.65 5.03
C GLN A 139 -7.58 -1.70 4.19
N GLN A 140 -6.59 -2.38 4.79
CA GLN A 140 -5.86 -3.46 4.13
C GLN A 140 -6.79 -4.62 3.75
N LEU A 141 -7.72 -5.00 4.64
CA LEU A 141 -8.73 -6.01 4.33
C LEU A 141 -9.63 -5.61 3.15
N GLY A 142 -10.02 -4.32 3.07
CA GLY A 142 -10.73 -3.77 1.92
C GLY A 142 -9.93 -3.87 0.62
N ARG A 143 -8.63 -3.54 0.67
CA ARG A 143 -7.73 -3.68 -0.49
C ARG A 143 -7.59 -5.13 -0.95
N THR A 144 -7.58 -6.11 -0.04
CA THR A 144 -7.53 -7.53 -0.41
C THR A 144 -8.74 -7.96 -1.26
N LYS A 145 -9.94 -7.44 -0.95
CA LYS A 145 -11.15 -7.68 -1.76
C LYS A 145 -11.00 -7.11 -3.18
N GLN A 146 -10.42 -5.91 -3.32
CA GLN A 146 -10.14 -5.29 -4.61
C GLN A 146 -9.04 -6.06 -5.39
N ASN A 147 -7.97 -6.48 -4.71
CA ASN A 147 -6.89 -7.26 -5.32
C ASN A 147 -7.41 -8.58 -5.90
N LYS A 148 -8.38 -9.23 -5.24
CA LYS A 148 -9.05 -10.41 -5.78
C LYS A 148 -9.76 -10.11 -7.10
N GLN A 149 -10.51 -9.00 -7.19
CA GLN A 149 -11.20 -8.60 -8.42
C GLN A 149 -10.21 -8.34 -9.57
N ILE A 150 -9.07 -7.69 -9.28
CA ILE A 150 -8.01 -7.47 -10.25
C ILE A 150 -7.42 -8.81 -10.73
N LEU A 151 -7.16 -9.74 -9.81
CA LEU A 151 -6.65 -11.06 -10.15
C LEU A 151 -7.64 -11.87 -11.00
N ASP A 152 -8.94 -11.79 -10.71
CA ASP A 152 -9.98 -12.42 -11.53
C ASP A 152 -10.04 -11.81 -12.94
N ALA A 153 -9.84 -10.50 -13.08
CA ALA A 153 -9.73 -9.83 -14.39
C ALA A 153 -8.49 -10.27 -15.18
N TYR A 154 -7.33 -10.42 -14.51
CA TYR A 154 -6.12 -10.95 -15.15
C TYR A 154 -6.29 -12.39 -15.62
N LYS A 155 -6.96 -13.24 -14.83
CA LYS A 155 -7.30 -14.61 -15.26
C LYS A 155 -8.18 -14.59 -16.50
N ALA A 156 -9.25 -13.80 -16.50
CA ALA A 156 -10.14 -13.67 -17.66
C ALA A 156 -9.38 -13.17 -18.90
N GLY A 157 -8.46 -12.21 -18.74
CA GLY A 157 -7.60 -11.74 -19.83
C GLY A 157 -6.66 -12.82 -20.36
N ALA A 158 -6.03 -13.59 -19.46
CA ALA A 158 -5.15 -14.70 -19.84
C ALA A 158 -5.93 -15.80 -20.57
N ASP A 159 -7.14 -16.13 -20.12
CA ASP A 159 -8.01 -17.12 -20.76
C ASP A 159 -8.47 -16.62 -22.15
N ALA A 160 -8.82 -15.34 -22.27
CA ALA A 160 -9.16 -14.73 -23.55
C ALA A 160 -7.97 -14.72 -24.53
N PHE A 161 -6.75 -14.47 -24.03
CA PHE A 161 -5.53 -14.52 -24.82
C PHE A 161 -5.26 -15.95 -25.32
N LYS A 162 -5.32 -16.96 -24.44
CA LYS A 162 -5.20 -18.38 -24.81
C LYS A 162 -6.25 -18.80 -25.84
N ALA A 163 -7.51 -18.41 -25.63
CA ALA A 163 -8.57 -18.71 -26.59
C ALA A 163 -8.34 -18.04 -27.95
N THR A 164 -7.71 -16.87 -27.97
CA THR A 164 -7.36 -16.17 -29.22
C THR A 164 -6.23 -16.88 -29.96
N LEU A 165 -5.17 -17.31 -29.26
CA LEU A 165 -4.09 -18.11 -29.85
C LEU A 165 -4.64 -19.39 -30.47
N GLN A 166 -5.46 -20.14 -29.72
CA GLN A 166 -6.12 -21.36 -30.21
C GLN A 166 -7.00 -21.10 -31.45
N ARG A 167 -7.74 -19.98 -31.50
CA ARG A 167 -8.56 -19.61 -32.66
C ARG A 167 -7.74 -19.24 -33.89
N GLN A 168 -6.56 -18.65 -33.70
CA GLN A 168 -5.62 -18.33 -34.78
C GLN A 168 -4.79 -19.54 -35.20
N GLY A 169 -5.03 -20.71 -34.62
CA GLY A 169 -4.28 -21.94 -34.87
C GLY A 169 -2.97 -22.02 -34.12
N ILE A 170 -2.50 -20.93 -33.51
CA ILE A 170 -1.19 -20.82 -32.87
C ILE A 170 -1.19 -21.67 -31.58
N SER A 171 -0.54 -22.82 -31.64
CA SER A 171 -0.34 -23.68 -30.46
C SER A 171 0.98 -23.35 -29.74
N PRO A 172 1.09 -23.62 -28.43
CA PRO A 172 2.36 -23.53 -27.71
C PRO A 172 3.46 -24.37 -28.38
N GLU A 173 3.11 -25.55 -28.88
CA GLU A 173 4.04 -26.45 -29.57
C GLU A 173 4.54 -25.85 -30.90
N GLU A 174 3.67 -25.21 -31.67
CA GLU A 174 4.08 -24.49 -32.90
C GLU A 174 5.01 -23.31 -32.61
N ILE A 175 4.78 -22.59 -31.49
CA ILE A 175 5.66 -21.48 -31.09
C ILE A 175 7.04 -22.02 -30.72
N ASP A 176 7.11 -23.07 -29.91
CA ASP A 176 8.37 -23.69 -29.48
C ASP A 176 9.12 -24.25 -30.70
N GLU A 177 8.45 -24.96 -31.61
CA GLU A 177 9.04 -25.47 -32.86
C GLU A 177 9.56 -24.33 -33.76
N THR A 178 8.83 -23.22 -33.86
CA THR A 178 9.28 -22.06 -34.65
C THR A 178 10.51 -21.41 -34.02
N MET A 179 10.59 -21.33 -32.69
CA MET A 179 11.77 -20.78 -31.99
C MET A 179 13.00 -21.67 -32.13
N ASP A 180 12.84 -22.99 -32.05
CA ASP A 180 13.93 -23.95 -32.31
C ASP A 180 14.42 -23.84 -33.76
N SER A 181 13.50 -23.75 -34.74
CA SER A 181 13.85 -23.57 -36.15
C SER A 181 14.59 -22.26 -36.43
N ILE A 182 14.24 -21.18 -35.73
CA ILE A 182 14.99 -19.90 -35.80
C ILE A 182 16.40 -20.07 -35.23
N GLY A 183 16.54 -20.78 -34.11
CA GLY A 183 17.85 -21.08 -33.52
C GLY A 183 18.76 -21.85 -34.48
N ASP A 184 18.23 -22.91 -35.10
CA ASP A 184 18.95 -23.71 -36.09
C ASP A 184 19.35 -22.89 -37.32
N ALA A 185 18.46 -22.00 -37.78
CA ALA A 185 18.74 -21.13 -38.93
C ALA A 185 19.85 -20.12 -38.63
N ILE A 186 19.91 -19.57 -37.41
CA ILE A 186 20.98 -18.67 -36.97
C ILE A 186 22.30 -19.43 -36.88
N ALA A 187 22.32 -20.61 -36.26
CA ALA A 187 23.52 -21.45 -36.18
C ALA A 187 24.06 -21.81 -37.57
N THR A 188 23.18 -22.16 -38.51
CA THR A 188 23.56 -22.44 -39.89
C THR A 188 24.15 -21.20 -40.58
N ALA A 189 23.59 -20.01 -40.34
CA ALA A 189 24.11 -18.77 -40.90
C ALA A 189 25.50 -18.43 -40.35
N GLU A 190 25.75 -18.67 -39.06
CA GLU A 190 27.07 -18.52 -38.44
C GLU A 190 28.07 -19.52 -39.02
N GLU A 191 27.70 -20.79 -39.16
CA GLU A 191 28.55 -21.81 -39.82
C GLU A 191 28.91 -21.44 -41.26
N ILE A 192 27.96 -20.89 -42.03
CA ILE A 192 28.22 -20.39 -43.39
C ILE A 192 29.20 -19.22 -43.34
N GLN A 193 29.02 -18.27 -42.42
CA GLN A 193 29.90 -17.12 -42.27
C GLN A 193 31.33 -17.55 -41.92
N ASP A 194 31.48 -18.50 -40.99
CA ASP A 194 32.76 -19.08 -40.60
C ASP A 194 33.41 -19.87 -41.74
N ALA A 195 32.63 -20.65 -42.50
CA ALA A 195 33.12 -21.38 -43.66
C ALA A 195 33.56 -20.45 -44.80
N ILE A 196 32.83 -19.35 -45.03
CA ILE A 196 33.24 -18.29 -45.98
C ILE A 196 34.54 -17.65 -45.49
N ALA A 197 34.63 -17.28 -44.21
CA ALA A 197 35.84 -16.71 -43.63
C ALA A 197 37.05 -17.66 -43.72
N ALA A 198 36.83 -18.97 -43.52
CA ALA A 198 37.86 -20.00 -43.64
C ALA A 198 38.25 -20.35 -45.09
N GLY A 199 37.32 -20.17 -46.05
CA GLY A 199 37.48 -20.48 -47.46
C GLY A 199 38.03 -19.34 -48.31
N VAL A 200 38.00 -18.10 -47.82
CA VAL A 200 38.73 -16.97 -48.42
C VAL A 200 40.22 -17.20 -48.18
N PRO A 201 41.05 -17.43 -49.22
CA PRO A 201 42.48 -17.46 -49.05
C PRO A 201 42.91 -16.08 -48.57
N THR A 202 43.60 -15.99 -47.44
CA THR A 202 44.20 -14.75 -46.92
C THR A 202 45.41 -14.31 -47.75
N SER A 203 45.39 -14.54 -49.06
CA SER A 203 46.55 -14.34 -49.94
C SER A 203 46.84 -12.89 -50.30
N ASP A 204 46.00 -11.93 -49.89
CA ASP A 204 46.29 -10.48 -50.01
C ASP A 204 46.15 -9.74 -48.66
N SER A 205 46.04 -10.46 -47.53
CA SER A 205 45.84 -9.82 -46.21
C SER A 205 47.09 -9.09 -45.71
N ASP A 206 48.30 -9.53 -46.05
CA ASP A 206 49.53 -8.93 -45.53
C ASP A 206 49.92 -7.60 -46.21
N GLU A 207 49.49 -7.36 -47.46
CA GLU A 207 49.71 -6.07 -48.14
C GLU A 207 48.65 -5.03 -47.76
N LEU A 208 47.37 -5.43 -47.70
CA LEU A 208 46.28 -4.55 -47.25
C LEU A 208 46.40 -4.17 -45.76
N ASN A 209 46.81 -5.10 -44.89
CA ASN A 209 47.05 -4.80 -43.48
C ASN A 209 48.23 -3.83 -43.28
N LYS A 210 49.29 -3.91 -44.10
CA LYS A 210 50.41 -2.95 -44.04
C LYS A 210 50.01 -1.53 -44.46
N ASP A 211 49.18 -1.40 -45.49
CA ASP A 211 48.69 -0.09 -45.94
C ASP A 211 47.75 0.53 -44.89
N LEU A 212 46.89 -0.29 -44.27
CA LEU A 212 46.03 0.11 -43.14
C LEU A 212 46.83 0.45 -41.87
N GLU A 213 47.88 -0.30 -41.53
CA GLU A 213 48.79 0.00 -40.42
C GLU A 213 49.53 1.34 -40.64
N ALA A 214 50.00 1.60 -41.87
CA ALA A 214 50.64 2.86 -42.21
C ALA A 214 49.67 4.06 -42.15
N GLU A 215 48.41 3.87 -42.56
CA GLU A 215 47.36 4.90 -42.46
C GLU A 215 46.96 5.15 -41.00
N LEU A 216 46.89 4.10 -40.17
CA LEU A 216 46.65 4.21 -38.72
C LEU A 216 47.79 4.96 -38.01
N ASP A 217 49.05 4.64 -38.33
CA ASP A 217 50.21 5.35 -37.78
C ASP A 217 50.21 6.84 -38.19
N ALA A 218 49.78 7.16 -39.41
CA ALA A 218 49.65 8.54 -39.88
C ALA A 218 48.55 9.32 -39.13
N ILE A 219 47.42 8.69 -38.81
CA ILE A 219 46.34 9.31 -38.02
C ILE A 219 46.80 9.54 -36.57
N LEU A 220 47.42 8.53 -35.94
CA LEU A 220 47.94 8.64 -34.58
C LEU A 220 49.06 9.67 -34.43
N ALA A 221 49.92 9.82 -35.45
CA ALA A 221 50.93 10.88 -35.52
C ALA A 221 50.32 12.29 -35.77
N GLY A 222 49.16 12.36 -36.40
CA GLY A 222 48.41 13.61 -36.60
C GLY A 222 47.62 14.08 -35.36
N GLU A 223 47.12 13.15 -34.55
CA GLU A 223 46.31 13.44 -33.35
C GLU A 223 47.14 13.73 -32.08
N SER A 224 48.45 13.47 -32.09
CA SER A 224 49.33 13.70 -30.92
C SER A 224 49.57 15.19 -30.61
N SER A 225 49.11 16.13 -31.45
CA SER A 225 49.19 17.57 -31.16
C SER A 225 47.93 18.17 -30.51
N GLU A 226 46.79 17.48 -30.46
CA GLU A 226 45.55 18.00 -29.87
C GLU A 226 45.22 17.40 -28.49
N ALA A 227 45.72 16.20 -28.17
CA ALA A 227 45.46 15.55 -26.88
C ALA A 227 46.20 16.18 -25.67
N ASP A 228 47.34 16.86 -25.89
CA ASP A 228 48.14 17.46 -24.80
C ASP A 228 47.56 18.77 -24.24
N LEU A 229 46.56 19.38 -24.90
CA LEU A 229 45.92 20.61 -24.43
C LEU A 229 44.75 20.36 -23.48
N ILE A 230 44.22 19.14 -23.39
CA ILE A 230 43.02 18.81 -22.61
C ILE A 230 43.35 18.39 -21.17
N PHE A 231 44.58 17.93 -20.89
CA PHE A 231 44.96 17.40 -19.56
C PHE A 231 45.29 18.48 -18.50
N LYS A 232 45.30 19.76 -18.85
CA LYS A 232 45.71 20.85 -17.92
C LYS A 232 44.55 21.55 -17.20
N GLY A 233 43.33 21.03 -17.28
CA GLY A 233 42.11 21.77 -16.95
C GLY A 233 41.14 21.16 -15.94
N LEU A 234 41.40 19.99 -15.33
CA LEU A 234 40.45 19.39 -14.38
C LEU A 234 40.99 19.39 -12.93
N PRO A 235 40.21 19.89 -11.94
CA PRO A 235 40.59 19.93 -10.53
C PRO A 235 40.40 18.59 -9.82
N ASP A 236 41.32 18.29 -8.90
CA ASP A 236 41.46 17.01 -8.18
C ASP A 236 40.37 16.80 -7.12
N VAL A 237 39.88 15.57 -6.99
CA VAL A 237 38.74 15.19 -6.12
C VAL A 237 39.27 14.72 -4.76
N PRO A 238 38.87 15.32 -3.63
CA PRO A 238 39.39 14.95 -2.32
C PRO A 238 38.98 13.55 -1.88
N SER A 239 39.97 12.77 -1.44
CA SER A 239 39.80 11.43 -0.85
C SER A 239 39.87 11.52 0.68
N GLU A 240 38.74 11.35 1.38
CA GLU A 240 38.75 11.01 2.82
C GLU A 240 37.64 10.01 3.18
N GLU A 241 38.04 8.93 3.85
CA GLU A 241 37.21 7.86 4.41
C GLU A 241 36.46 8.32 5.69
N PRO A 242 35.30 7.70 6.03
CA PRO A 242 34.48 8.17 7.14
C PRO A 242 35.05 7.72 8.50
N SER A 243 35.48 8.70 9.31
CA SER A 243 35.86 8.52 10.72
C SER A 243 34.71 8.87 11.69
N VAL A 244 34.83 8.30 12.89
CA VAL A 244 33.86 8.12 13.99
C VAL A 244 33.53 9.37 14.85
N ALA A 245 32.40 9.28 15.57
CA ALA A 245 31.96 10.02 16.79
C ALA A 245 31.10 11.31 16.64
N GLY A 246 29.95 11.35 17.37
CA GLY A 246 28.92 12.42 17.37
C GLY A 246 29.26 13.66 18.20
N PRO A 247 28.32 14.37 18.89
CA PRO A 247 26.86 14.48 18.76
C PRO A 247 26.41 15.93 18.38
N ALA A 248 25.25 16.13 17.76
CA ALA A 248 24.73 17.48 17.46
C ALA A 248 23.27 17.70 17.85
N LYS A 249 23.07 18.87 18.45
CA LYS A 249 21.88 19.40 19.11
C LYS A 249 20.77 19.84 18.12
N THR A 250 19.54 19.59 18.57
CA THR A 250 18.30 20.39 18.43
C THR A 250 18.29 21.59 17.47
N THR A 251 17.37 21.55 16.51
CA THR A 251 16.69 22.74 15.98
C THR A 251 15.18 22.61 16.17
N ASN A 252 14.64 23.60 16.87
CA ASN A 252 13.22 23.85 17.11
C ASN A 252 12.60 24.41 15.83
N ILE A 253 11.54 23.78 15.30
CA ILE A 253 10.59 24.45 14.41
C ILE A 253 9.20 24.23 14.98
N ALA A 254 8.62 25.33 15.45
CA ALA A 254 7.24 25.43 15.89
C ALA A 254 6.30 25.25 14.69
N GLY A 255 5.59 24.12 14.65
CA GLY A 255 4.42 23.91 13.82
C GLY A 255 3.25 23.53 14.71
N THR A 256 2.45 24.52 15.12
CA THR A 256 1.20 24.31 15.87
C THR A 256 0.08 23.91 14.92
N ASP A 257 0.22 22.76 14.26
CA ASP A 257 -0.91 22.12 13.60
C ASP A 257 -1.58 21.21 14.64
N SER A 258 -2.68 21.71 15.22
CA SER A 258 -3.44 20.99 16.24
C SER A 258 -3.92 19.64 15.69
N ILE A 259 -3.77 18.58 16.48
CA ILE A 259 -4.24 17.21 16.19
C ILE A 259 -5.73 17.21 15.78
N ALA A 260 -6.52 18.14 16.31
CA ALA A 260 -7.92 18.33 15.93
C ALA A 260 -8.11 18.69 14.45
N ALA A 261 -7.20 19.49 13.86
CA ALA A 261 -7.23 19.83 12.45
C ALA A 261 -6.88 18.63 11.56
N ARG A 262 -5.97 17.77 12.04
CA ARG A 262 -5.57 16.53 11.35
C ARG A 262 -6.70 15.48 11.36
N LEU A 263 -7.41 15.34 12.48
CA LEU A 263 -8.60 14.48 12.60
C LEU A 263 -9.76 14.95 11.72
N LYS A 264 -9.94 16.27 11.56
CA LYS A 264 -10.99 16.82 10.70
C LYS A 264 -10.72 16.51 9.22
N ARG A 265 -9.48 16.71 8.74
CA ARG A 265 -9.10 16.39 7.34
C ARG A 265 -9.25 14.91 7.01
N LEU A 266 -8.92 14.01 7.95
CA LEU A 266 -9.07 12.56 7.74
C LEU A 266 -10.53 12.10 7.69
N ARG A 267 -11.44 12.82 8.35
CA ARG A 267 -12.89 12.54 8.27
C ARG A 267 -13.54 13.07 7.00
N GLU A 268 -13.00 14.13 6.41
CA GLU A 268 -13.52 14.72 5.16
C GLU A 268 -12.96 14.02 3.91
N ALA A 269 -11.91 13.21 4.05
CA ALA A 269 -11.24 12.48 2.95
C ALA A 269 -11.65 11.00 2.83
N ALA A 270 -12.60 10.51 3.62
CA ALA A 270 -13.12 9.14 3.63
C ALA A 270 -14.61 9.11 3.27
#